data_AF-A0AAU2RJW9-F1
#
_entry.id   AF-A0AAU2RJW9-F1
#
_cell.length_a   1.000
_cell.length_b   1.000
_cell.length_c   1.000
_cell.angle_alpha   90.00
_cell.angle_beta   90.00
_cell.angle_gamma   90.00
#
_symmetry.space_group_name_H-M   'P 1'
#
loop_
_entity.id
_entity.type
_entity.pdbx_description
1 polymer ?
#
loop_
_entity_poly.entity_id
_entity_poly.type
_entity_poly.pdbx_seq_one_letter_code
_entity_poly.pdbx_strand_id
1 'polypeptide(L)'
;MIRVQPTAALRVDFARWAVAQTPKVRTVSPSDFAVPAYLFTHMPEPLLLGALVDGRQYVPVEDEPAEPEEGTTASDDSAPAELLGVATPEGLTALVHETPGEPLPPLPDSAYGSDAVPLPEPERQLAATSPAAVEAAMTAAEVAVELAAANAETRDRSDSSPEVGPPYACASCPRTFTTQRGRDTHRRHVHPEA
;
A
#
# COMPACT_ATOMS: atom_id res chain seq x y z
N MET A 1 9.08 1.18 -0.12
CA MET A 1 7.66 1.51 -0.37
C MET A 1 7.30 0.89 -1.70
N ILE A 2 6.16 0.22 -1.78
CA ILE A 2 5.65 -0.43 -2.99
C ILE A 2 4.64 0.53 -3.63
N ARG A 3 4.74 0.78 -4.93
CA ARG A 3 3.79 1.63 -5.67
C ARG A 3 2.64 0.78 -6.19
N VAL A 4 1.42 1.16 -5.89
CA VAL A 4 0.22 0.44 -6.32
C VAL A 4 -0.69 1.40 -7.08
N GLN A 5 -0.96 1.05 -8.34
CA GLN A 5 -1.88 1.75 -9.21
C GLN A 5 -3.14 0.89 -9.44
N PRO A 6 -4.21 1.10 -8.65
CA PRO A 6 -5.46 0.37 -8.81
C PRO A 6 -6.17 0.75 -10.12
N THR A 7 -6.95 -0.19 -10.65
CA THR A 7 -7.81 0.04 -11.83
C THR A 7 -8.83 1.15 -11.55
N ALA A 8 -9.30 1.83 -12.61
CA ALA A 8 -10.25 2.94 -12.44
C ALA A 8 -11.51 2.55 -11.66
N ALA A 9 -11.98 1.30 -11.83
CA ALA A 9 -13.14 0.76 -11.12
C ALA A 9 -12.89 0.56 -9.62
N LEU A 10 -11.67 0.20 -9.21
CA LEU A 10 -11.32 -0.13 -7.82
C LEU A 10 -10.69 1.04 -7.04
N ARG A 11 -10.40 2.17 -7.70
CA ARG A 11 -9.74 3.34 -7.06
C ARG A 11 -10.45 3.85 -5.81
N VAL A 12 -11.78 3.91 -5.81
CA VAL A 12 -12.55 4.44 -4.68
C VAL A 12 -12.45 3.51 -3.47
N ASP A 13 -12.57 2.20 -3.69
CA ASP A 13 -12.48 1.21 -2.62
C ASP A 13 -11.04 1.09 -2.10
N PHE A 14 -10.04 1.17 -2.99
CA PHE A 14 -8.63 1.26 -2.61
C PHE A 14 -8.36 2.48 -1.75
N ALA A 15 -8.84 3.67 -2.15
CA ALA A 15 -8.66 4.89 -1.39
C ALA A 15 -9.33 4.79 0.00
N ARG A 16 -10.51 4.18 0.09
CA ARG A 16 -11.19 3.93 1.38
C ARG A 16 -10.34 3.03 2.28
N TRP A 17 -9.80 1.93 1.74
CA TRP A 17 -8.90 1.04 2.47
C TRP A 17 -7.62 1.76 2.93
N ALA A 18 -7.00 2.54 2.04
CA ALA A 18 -5.75 3.27 2.29
C ALA A 18 -5.88 4.30 3.43
N VAL A 19 -7.01 5.01 3.50
CA VAL A 19 -7.29 6.00 4.55
C VAL A 19 -7.54 5.36 5.93
N ALA A 20 -7.98 4.11 5.97
CA ALA A 20 -8.22 3.38 7.21
C ALA A 20 -6.94 2.82 7.85
N GLN A 21 -5.81 2.79 7.13
CA GLN A 21 -4.56 2.20 7.63
C GLN A 21 -3.87 3.08 8.68
N THR A 22 -3.21 2.43 9.65
CA THR A 22 -2.31 3.07 10.62
C THR A 22 -0.95 2.37 10.58
N PRO A 23 0.11 3.03 10.08
CA PRO A 23 0.14 4.40 9.55
C PRO A 23 -0.57 4.54 8.20
N LYS A 24 -0.98 5.76 7.89
CA LYS A 24 -1.71 6.07 6.65
C LYS A 24 -0.84 5.81 5.42
N VAL A 25 -1.43 5.15 4.43
CA VAL A 25 -0.83 4.98 3.10
C VAL A 25 -0.73 6.36 2.43
N ARG A 26 0.43 6.66 1.85
CA ARG A 26 0.65 7.96 1.18
C ARG A 26 0.20 7.89 -0.27
N THR A 27 -0.44 8.94 -0.77
CA THR A 27 -0.74 9.12 -2.19
C THR A 27 0.46 9.74 -2.90
N VAL A 28 0.94 9.11 -3.97
CA VAL A 28 2.04 9.62 -4.81
C VAL A 28 1.48 10.43 -5.98
N SER A 29 0.35 9.98 -6.55
CA SER A 29 -0.38 10.67 -7.61
C SER A 29 -1.88 10.43 -7.48
N PRO A 30 -2.74 11.05 -8.31
CA PRO A 30 -4.19 10.78 -8.32
C PRO A 30 -4.57 9.32 -8.59
N SER A 31 -3.64 8.50 -9.10
CA SER A 31 -3.87 7.09 -9.41
C SER A 31 -2.85 6.13 -8.79
N ASP A 32 -1.91 6.63 -7.98
CA ASP A 32 -0.78 5.84 -7.48
C ASP A 32 -0.58 6.06 -5.98
N PHE A 33 -0.40 4.96 -5.26
CA PHE A 33 -0.32 4.91 -3.80
C PHE A 33 1.00 4.27 -3.38
N ALA A 34 1.71 4.90 -2.44
CA ALA A 34 2.92 4.35 -1.82
C ALA A 34 2.53 3.57 -0.57
N VAL A 35 2.45 2.25 -0.73
CA VAL A 35 2.10 1.30 0.32
C VAL A 35 3.37 0.80 1.00
N PRO A 36 3.48 0.90 2.34
CA PRO A 36 4.54 0.22 3.09
C PRO A 36 4.51 -1.30 2.87
N ALA A 37 5.69 -1.93 2.79
CA ALA A 37 5.78 -3.35 2.45
C ALA A 37 4.98 -4.26 3.40
N TYR A 38 4.97 -3.96 4.70
CA TYR A 38 4.19 -4.74 5.67
C TYR A 38 2.67 -4.57 5.48
N LEU A 39 2.17 -3.39 5.08
CA LEU A 39 0.75 -3.20 4.77
C LEU A 39 0.32 -3.89 3.47
N PHE A 40 1.25 -4.05 2.53
CA PHE A 40 0.97 -4.73 1.27
C PHE A 40 0.56 -6.18 1.50
N THR A 41 1.16 -6.88 2.47
CA THR A 41 0.82 -8.27 2.82
C THR A 41 -0.57 -8.44 3.43
N HIS A 42 -1.16 -7.36 3.95
CA HIS A 42 -2.51 -7.35 4.53
C HIS A 42 -3.54 -6.71 3.60
N MET A 43 -3.13 -6.38 2.38
CA MET A 43 -4.03 -5.75 1.42
C MET A 43 -5.05 -6.76 0.91
N PRO A 44 -6.35 -6.43 0.89
CA PRO A 44 -7.36 -7.29 0.30
C PRO A 44 -7.04 -7.53 -1.17
N GLU A 45 -6.83 -8.80 -1.53
CA GLU A 45 -6.55 -9.20 -2.90
C GLU A 45 -7.57 -8.70 -3.94
N PRO A 46 -8.89 -8.61 -3.66
CA PRO A 46 -9.85 -8.04 -4.60
C PRO A 46 -9.54 -6.60 -5.03
N LEU A 47 -8.78 -5.83 -4.25
CA LEU A 47 -8.35 -4.48 -4.59
C LEU A 47 -7.12 -4.47 -5.51
N LEU A 48 -6.40 -5.58 -5.60
CA LEU A 48 -5.21 -5.77 -6.43
C LEU A 48 -5.55 -6.32 -7.82
N LEU A 49 -6.76 -6.85 -8.04
CA LEU A 49 -7.16 -7.43 -9.33
C LEU A 49 -7.06 -6.40 -10.48
N GLY A 50 -6.10 -6.64 -11.37
CA GLY A 50 -5.79 -5.77 -12.51
C GLY A 50 -5.00 -4.50 -12.16
N ALA A 51 -4.59 -4.32 -10.89
CA ALA A 51 -3.72 -3.22 -10.48
C ALA A 51 -2.29 -3.42 -11.01
N LEU A 52 -1.55 -2.31 -11.14
CA LEU A 52 -0.09 -2.35 -11.38
C LEU A 52 0.65 -2.16 -10.05
N VAL A 53 1.46 -3.13 -9.65
CA VAL A 53 2.35 -3.13 -8.48
C VAL A 53 3.78 -2.91 -8.97
N ASP A 54 4.38 -1.77 -8.63
CA ASP A 54 5.67 -1.31 -9.15
C ASP A 54 5.79 -1.40 -10.68
N GLY A 55 4.68 -1.09 -11.37
CA GLY A 55 4.58 -1.14 -12.83
C GLY A 55 4.31 -2.53 -13.42
N ARG A 56 4.22 -3.58 -12.59
CA ARG A 56 3.88 -4.94 -13.03
C ARG A 56 2.43 -5.25 -12.72
N GLN A 57 1.71 -5.87 -13.65
CA GLN A 57 0.34 -6.28 -13.39
C GLN A 57 0.31 -7.33 -12.28
N TYR A 58 -0.54 -7.11 -11.28
CA TYR A 58 -0.77 -8.11 -10.25
C TYR A 58 -1.46 -9.32 -10.86
N VAL A 59 -0.83 -10.47 -10.69
CA VAL A 59 -1.37 -11.79 -11.06
C VAL A 59 -1.61 -12.52 -9.75
N PRO A 60 -2.87 -12.89 -9.45
CA PRO A 60 -3.18 -13.78 -8.34
C PRO A 60 -2.26 -15.00 -8.41
N VAL A 61 -1.54 -15.26 -7.33
CA VAL A 61 -0.91 -16.56 -7.18
C VAL A 61 -2.07 -17.49 -6.90
N GLU A 62 -2.35 -18.42 -7.81
CA GLU A 62 -3.29 -19.49 -7.49
C GLU A 62 -2.74 -20.14 -6.23
N ASP A 63 -3.47 -20.01 -5.11
CA ASP A 63 -3.13 -20.71 -3.87
C ASP A 63 -3.01 -22.17 -4.27
N GLU A 64 -1.77 -22.64 -4.35
CA GLU A 64 -1.47 -24.03 -4.63
C GLU A 64 -2.27 -24.78 -3.57
N PRO A 65 -3.27 -25.59 -3.97
CA PRO A 65 -4.28 -26.10 -3.05
C PRO A 65 -3.52 -26.81 -1.96
N ALA A 66 -3.53 -26.22 -0.75
CA ALA A 66 -2.67 -26.62 0.36
C ALA A 66 -2.60 -28.14 0.36
N GLU A 67 -1.47 -28.69 -0.12
CA GLU A 67 -1.40 -30.12 -0.33
C GLU A 67 -1.73 -30.72 1.04
N PRO A 68 -2.76 -31.57 1.12
CA PRO A 68 -3.22 -32.08 2.39
C PRO A 68 -1.99 -32.71 3.02
N GLU A 69 -1.54 -32.17 4.16
CA GLU A 69 -0.29 -32.58 4.81
C GLU A 69 -0.24 -34.11 4.82
N GLU A 70 0.44 -34.69 3.84
CA GLU A 70 0.50 -36.12 3.69
C GLU A 70 1.42 -36.52 4.82
N GLY A 71 0.77 -36.99 5.88
CA GLY A 71 1.41 -37.43 7.10
C GLY A 71 2.64 -38.22 6.72
N THR A 72 3.79 -37.73 7.18
CA THR A 72 5.03 -38.48 7.26
C THR A 72 4.71 -39.80 7.96
N THR A 73 4.33 -40.79 7.18
CA THR A 73 4.34 -42.18 7.58
C THR A 73 5.79 -42.57 7.48
N ALA A 74 6.42 -42.63 8.65
CA ALA A 74 7.71 -43.25 8.86
C ALA A 74 7.76 -44.58 8.09
N SER A 75 8.55 -44.62 7.02
CA SER A 75 9.06 -45.85 6.46
C SER A 75 10.57 -45.81 6.62
N ASP A 76 10.96 -46.52 7.67
CA ASP A 76 12.27 -47.08 7.92
C ASP A 76 12.86 -47.77 6.67
N ASP A 77 14.19 -47.75 6.62
CA ASP A 77 15.06 -48.73 5.98
C ASP A 77 15.25 -48.69 4.43
N SER A 78 16.12 -47.79 3.96
CA SER A 78 17.12 -48.18 2.95
C SER A 78 18.36 -47.27 2.95
N ALA A 79 19.50 -47.93 2.81
CA ALA A 79 20.87 -47.53 3.13
C ALA A 79 21.47 -46.38 2.27
N PRO A 80 22.66 -45.86 2.63
CA PRO A 80 23.02 -44.46 2.45
C PRO A 80 23.73 -44.18 1.12
N ALA A 81 23.22 -43.20 0.38
CA ALA A 81 24.01 -42.44 -0.58
C ALA A 81 24.53 -41.18 0.13
N GLU A 82 25.85 -41.09 0.25
CA GLU A 82 26.57 -39.95 0.81
C GLU A 82 26.30 -38.67 0.00
N LEU A 83 25.31 -37.90 0.42
CA LEU A 83 25.20 -36.48 0.06
C LEU A 83 25.76 -35.65 1.22
N LEU A 84 27.08 -35.59 1.24
CA LEU A 84 27.89 -34.62 1.99
C LEU A 84 27.50 -33.20 1.55
N GLY A 85 26.63 -32.56 2.33
CA GLY A 85 26.28 -31.16 2.13
C GLY A 85 25.21 -30.63 3.08
N VAL A 86 25.07 -31.22 4.27
CA VAL A 86 24.13 -30.73 5.30
C VAL A 86 24.73 -29.46 5.92
N ALA A 87 24.11 -28.33 5.64
CA ALA A 87 24.36 -27.07 6.32
C ALA A 87 23.93 -27.22 7.79
N THR A 88 24.88 -27.57 8.66
CA THR A 88 24.70 -27.50 10.10
C THR A 88 24.60 -26.03 10.56
N PRO A 89 23.84 -25.73 11.62
CA PRO A 89 23.76 -24.38 12.18
C PRO A 89 25.11 -23.87 12.70
N GLU A 90 26.08 -24.75 13.00
CA GLU A 90 27.46 -24.37 13.27
C GLU A 90 28.27 -23.93 12.03
N GLY A 91 27.84 -24.26 10.81
CA GLY A 91 28.52 -23.89 9.56
C GLY A 91 28.28 -22.44 9.10
N LEU A 92 27.21 -21.80 9.59
CA LEU A 92 26.85 -20.42 9.24
C LEU A 92 27.52 -19.36 10.12
N THR A 93 28.09 -19.76 11.26
CA THR A 93 28.71 -18.81 12.21
C THR A 93 30.21 -18.61 11.99
N ALA A 94 30.85 -19.38 11.11
CA ALA A 94 32.30 -19.36 10.94
C ALA A 94 32.83 -18.47 9.79
N LEU A 95 31.98 -17.87 8.94
CA LEU A 95 32.43 -17.13 7.74
C LEU A 95 31.93 -15.68 7.65
N VAL A 96 31.68 -15.03 8.79
CA VAL A 96 31.41 -13.58 8.81
C VAL A 96 32.43 -12.90 9.72
N HIS A 97 33.71 -13.08 9.39
CA HIS A 97 34.67 -12.00 9.58
C HIS A 97 34.46 -11.05 8.40
N GLU A 98 33.51 -10.13 8.55
CA GLU A 98 33.40 -8.96 7.68
C GLU A 98 34.67 -8.12 7.89
N THR A 99 35.73 -8.42 7.14
CA THR A 99 36.76 -7.42 6.87
C THR A 99 36.04 -6.26 6.18
N PRO A 100 36.03 -5.06 6.79
CA PRO A 100 35.44 -3.87 6.19
C PRO A 100 35.93 -3.74 4.76
N GLY A 101 34.97 -3.75 3.83
CA GLY A 101 35.19 -4.00 2.40
C GLY A 101 36.43 -3.32 1.85
N GLU A 102 37.41 -4.13 1.48
CA GLU A 102 38.52 -3.69 0.66
C GLU A 102 37.92 -3.15 -0.65
N PRO A 103 38.26 -1.92 -1.07
CA PRO A 103 37.68 -1.33 -2.27
C PRO A 103 37.96 -2.26 -3.45
N LEU A 104 36.89 -2.65 -4.15
CA LEU A 104 37.01 -3.48 -5.34
C LEU A 104 38.06 -2.88 -6.28
N PRO A 105 38.98 -3.69 -6.82
CA PRO A 105 39.97 -3.20 -7.75
C PRO A 105 39.25 -2.54 -8.94
N PRO A 106 39.79 -1.43 -9.48
CA PRO A 106 39.18 -0.76 -10.62
C PRO A 106 39.09 -1.75 -11.79
N LEU A 107 37.90 -1.83 -12.40
CA LEU A 107 37.70 -2.65 -13.58
C LEU A 107 38.55 -2.08 -14.73
N PRO A 108 39.25 -2.93 -15.50
CA PRO A 108 39.98 -2.47 -16.68
C PRO A 108 39.01 -1.99 -17.75
N ASP A 109 39.41 -0.99 -18.55
CA ASP A 109 38.58 -0.43 -19.61
C ASP A 109 38.13 -1.48 -20.65
N SER A 110 38.88 -2.57 -20.81
CA SER A 110 38.55 -3.69 -21.68
C SER A 110 37.35 -4.53 -21.21
N ALA A 111 36.90 -4.36 -19.97
CA ALA A 111 35.69 -4.99 -19.46
C ALA A 111 34.40 -4.33 -20.03
N TYR A 112 34.52 -3.11 -20.56
CA TYR A 112 33.44 -2.44 -21.27
C TYR A 112 33.52 -2.77 -22.77
N GLY A 113 32.43 -3.26 -23.33
CA GLY A 113 32.34 -3.48 -24.78
C GLY A 113 32.46 -2.18 -25.57
N SER A 114 32.86 -2.26 -26.84
CA SER A 114 33.00 -1.08 -27.72
C SER A 114 31.71 -0.28 -27.92
N ASP A 115 30.56 -0.89 -27.62
CA ASP A 115 29.24 -0.27 -27.70
C ASP A 115 28.78 0.35 -26.36
N ALA A 116 29.65 0.38 -25.34
CA ALA A 116 29.34 1.01 -24.07
C ALA A 116 29.27 2.53 -24.24
N VAL A 117 28.07 3.09 -24.11
CA VAL A 117 27.84 4.53 -24.07
C VAL A 117 28.11 5.03 -22.65
N PRO A 118 29.10 5.92 -22.44
CA PRO A 118 29.31 6.53 -21.13
C PRO A 118 28.04 7.27 -20.71
N LEU A 119 27.50 6.92 -19.54
CA LEU A 119 26.46 7.73 -18.93
C LEU A 119 27.04 9.13 -18.68
N PRO A 120 26.33 10.21 -19.05
CA PRO A 120 26.78 11.55 -18.73
C PRO A 120 26.99 11.63 -17.22
N GLU A 121 28.15 12.16 -16.80
CA GLU A 121 28.41 12.37 -15.38
C GLU A 121 27.23 13.17 -14.80
N PRO A 122 26.66 12.74 -13.67
CA PRO A 122 25.58 13.48 -13.05
C PRO A 122 26.13 14.84 -12.65
N GLU A 123 25.91 15.83 -13.51
CA GLU A 123 26.06 17.23 -13.17
C GLU A 123 25.27 17.38 -11.87
N ARG A 124 25.99 17.60 -10.76
CA ARG A 124 25.39 17.93 -9.49
C ARG A 124 24.63 19.23 -9.71
N GLN A 125 23.35 19.10 -10.10
CA GLN A 125 22.37 20.15 -10.06
C GLN A 125 22.17 20.49 -8.60
N LEU A 126 23.15 21.20 -8.03
CA LEU A 126 22.94 22.10 -6.92
C LEU A 126 21.96 23.12 -7.47
N ALA A 127 20.67 22.81 -7.34
CA ALA A 127 19.62 23.79 -7.50
C ALA A 127 19.97 24.91 -6.53
N ALA A 128 20.57 25.97 -7.06
CA ALA A 128 20.77 27.21 -6.35
C ALA A 128 19.36 27.71 -6.04
N THR A 129 18.85 27.32 -4.88
CA THR A 129 17.65 27.94 -4.31
C THR A 129 18.06 29.38 -4.06
N SER A 130 17.66 30.26 -4.97
CA SER A 130 17.88 31.68 -4.78
C SER A 130 17.26 32.08 -3.44
N PRO A 131 17.85 33.02 -2.69
CA PRO A 131 17.26 33.48 -1.43
C PRO A 131 15.81 33.95 -1.61
N ALA A 132 15.47 34.50 -2.79
CA ALA A 132 14.11 34.85 -3.17
C ALA A 132 13.16 33.63 -3.25
N ALA A 133 13.62 32.47 -3.72
CA ALA A 133 12.82 31.24 -3.76
C ALA A 133 12.59 30.67 -2.35
N VAL A 134 13.56 30.81 -1.46
CA VAL A 134 13.42 30.40 -0.05
C VAL A 134 12.43 31.30 0.69
N GLU A 135 12.51 32.61 0.49
CA GLU A 135 11.58 33.58 1.08
C GLU A 135 10.14 33.35 0.57
N ALA A 136 9.96 33.13 -0.73
CA ALA A 136 8.66 32.79 -1.31
C ALA A 136 8.08 31.49 -0.73
N ALA A 137 8.92 30.48 -0.48
CA ALA A 137 8.48 29.21 0.13
C ALA A 137 8.05 29.39 1.59
N MET A 138 8.73 30.24 2.36
CA MET A 138 8.34 30.55 3.74
C MET A 138 6.99 31.28 3.81
N THR A 139 6.78 32.29 2.97
CA THR A 139 5.49 33.00 2.88
C THR A 139 4.36 32.06 2.48
N ALA A 140 4.60 31.15 1.53
CA ALA A 140 3.60 30.16 1.13
C ALA A 140 3.25 29.18 2.27
N ALA A 141 4.22 28.83 3.13
CA ALA A 141 3.98 27.97 4.27
C ALA A 141 3.10 28.65 5.34
N GLU A 142 3.28 29.94 5.60
CA GLU A 142 2.44 30.70 6.54
C GLU A 142 0.98 30.78 6.08
N VAL A 143 0.76 31.08 4.80
CA VAL A 143 -0.60 31.11 4.21
C VAL A 143 -1.29 29.74 4.32
N ALA A 144 -0.54 28.65 4.15
CA ALA A 144 -1.09 27.30 4.26
C ALA A 144 -1.54 26.97 5.70
N VAL A 145 -0.83 27.45 6.72
CA VAL A 145 -1.19 27.25 8.13
C VAL A 145 -2.47 28.02 8.48
N GLU A 146 -2.60 29.26 8.03
CA GLU A 146 -3.82 30.07 8.25
C GLU A 146 -5.05 29.43 7.59
N LEU A 147 -4.91 28.96 6.34
CA LEU A 147 -5.99 28.27 5.64
C LEU A 147 -6.38 26.94 6.31
N ALA A 148 -5.42 26.23 6.90
CA ALA A 148 -5.69 25.01 7.67
C ALA A 148 -6.47 25.30 8.96
N ALA A 149 -6.15 26.38 9.66
CA ALA A 149 -6.87 26.82 10.86
C ALA A 149 -8.32 27.21 10.55
N ALA A 150 -8.55 28.00 9.50
CA ALA A 150 -9.91 28.38 9.08
C ALA A 150 -10.78 27.16 8.68
N ASN A 151 -10.18 26.13 8.07
CA ASN A 151 -10.88 24.90 7.72
C ASN A 151 -11.18 24.00 8.94
N ALA A 152 -10.43 24.11 10.04
CA ALA A 152 -10.71 23.35 11.26
C ALA A 152 -11.98 23.87 11.96
N GLU A 153 -12.16 25.19 12.01
CA GLU A 153 -13.32 25.82 12.69
C GLU A 153 -14.67 25.55 12.00
N THR A 154 -14.67 25.28 10.70
CA THR A 154 -15.91 24.95 9.97
C THR A 154 -16.38 23.51 10.19
N ARG A 155 -15.48 22.59 10.58
CA ARG A 155 -15.81 21.18 10.77
C ARG A 155 -16.54 20.88 12.08
N ASP A 156 -16.34 21.70 13.10
CA ASP A 156 -16.96 21.52 14.42
C ASP A 156 -18.42 21.99 14.48
N ARG A 157 -18.89 22.71 13.45
CA ARG A 157 -20.25 23.27 13.42
C ARG A 157 -21.34 22.34 12.85
N SER A 158 -20.97 21.17 12.35
CA SER A 158 -21.90 20.27 11.63
C SER A 158 -22.47 19.12 12.46
N ASP A 159 -22.16 19.01 13.75
CA ASP A 159 -22.59 17.88 14.59
C ASP A 159 -23.33 18.32 15.86
N SER A 160 -24.25 19.28 15.73
CA SER A 160 -25.16 19.66 16.81
C SER A 160 -26.55 19.90 16.23
N SER A 161 -27.16 18.83 15.72
CA SER A 161 -28.58 18.81 15.39
C SER A 161 -29.34 18.34 16.64
N PRO A 162 -30.33 19.11 17.14
CA PRO A 162 -31.10 18.72 18.31
C PRO A 162 -31.87 17.43 18.04
N GLU A 163 -31.81 16.49 18.99
CA GLU A 163 -32.50 15.19 18.98
C GLU A 163 -34.03 15.35 18.99
N VAL A 164 -34.60 15.71 17.85
CA VAL A 164 -36.01 15.50 17.52
C VAL A 164 -36.07 14.10 16.93
N GLY A 165 -36.84 13.20 17.56
CA GLY A 165 -36.88 11.77 17.22
C GLY A 165 -36.99 11.48 15.71
N PRO A 166 -36.52 10.30 15.25
CA PRO A 166 -36.27 10.02 13.84
C PRO A 166 -37.55 10.25 13.00
N PRO A 167 -37.59 11.24 12.09
CA PRO A 167 -38.83 11.69 11.46
C PRO A 167 -39.37 10.72 10.40
N TYR A 168 -38.69 9.59 10.15
CA TYR A 168 -39.00 8.68 9.06
C TYR A 168 -39.46 7.32 9.56
N ALA A 169 -40.68 7.27 10.13
CA ALA A 169 -41.37 6.01 10.42
C ALA A 169 -41.90 5.36 9.12
N CYS A 170 -41.85 4.03 9.04
CA CYS A 170 -42.55 3.29 7.98
C CYS A 170 -44.07 3.30 8.25
N ALA A 171 -44.88 3.50 7.22
CA ALA A 171 -46.34 3.46 7.36
C ALA A 171 -46.90 2.03 7.48
N SER A 172 -46.13 1.03 7.05
CA SER A 172 -46.56 -0.37 6.95
C SER A 172 -46.03 -1.26 8.09
N CYS A 173 -45.05 -0.78 8.88
CA CYS A 173 -44.52 -1.50 10.02
C CYS A 173 -43.95 -0.53 11.07
N PRO A 174 -43.72 -0.94 12.33
CA PRO A 174 -43.28 -0.05 13.41
C PRO A 174 -41.79 0.36 13.32
N ARG A 175 -41.07 0.05 12.23
CA ARG A 175 -39.66 0.44 12.09
C ARG A 175 -39.52 1.94 11.79
N THR A 176 -38.54 2.55 12.46
CA THR A 176 -38.13 3.95 12.27
C THR A 176 -36.75 4.02 11.64
N PHE A 177 -36.50 5.04 10.83
CA PHE A 177 -35.24 5.26 10.13
C PHE A 177 -34.67 6.65 10.41
N THR A 178 -33.35 6.76 10.44
CA THR A 178 -32.63 8.03 10.61
C THR A 178 -32.60 8.85 9.31
N THR A 179 -32.93 8.25 8.17
CA THR A 179 -32.94 8.93 6.86
C THR A 179 -34.17 8.51 6.03
N GLN A 180 -34.67 9.45 5.21
CA GLN A 180 -35.78 9.20 4.28
C GLN A 180 -35.45 8.08 3.28
N ARG A 181 -34.22 8.08 2.75
CA ARG A 181 -33.75 7.06 1.79
C ARG A 181 -33.81 5.66 2.37
N GLY A 182 -33.41 5.49 3.65
CA GLY A 182 -33.48 4.20 4.34
C GLY A 182 -34.91 3.65 4.44
N ARG A 183 -35.87 4.52 4.79
CA ARG A 183 -37.30 4.17 4.83
C ARG A 183 -37.82 3.74 3.47
N ASP A 184 -37.48 4.47 2.40
CA ASP A 184 -38.01 4.20 1.06
C ASP A 184 -37.43 2.90 0.48
N THR A 185 -36.15 2.62 0.69
CA THR A 185 -35.53 1.32 0.35
C THR A 185 -36.19 0.18 1.11
N HIS A 186 -36.40 0.34 2.43
CA HIS A 186 -37.10 -0.66 3.23
C HIS A 186 -38.51 -0.94 2.70
N ARG A 187 -39.27 0.11 2.33
CA ARG A 187 -40.62 -0.04 1.78
C ARG A 187 -40.63 -0.90 0.52
N ARG A 188 -39.70 -0.65 -0.41
CA ARG A 188 -39.62 -1.43 -1.68
C ARG A 188 -39.26 -2.90 -1.48
N HIS A 189 -38.39 -3.21 -0.51
CA HIS A 189 -37.93 -4.58 -0.29
C HIS A 189 -38.85 -5.41 0.60
N VAL A 190 -39.45 -4.79 1.62
CA VAL A 190 -40.23 -5.50 2.65
C VAL A 190 -41.74 -5.38 2.42
N HIS A 191 -42.17 -4.32 1.73
CA HIS A 191 -43.57 -4.10 1.35
C HIS A 191 -43.69 -3.92 -0.18
N PRO A 192 -43.24 -4.91 -0.99
CA PRO A 192 -43.47 -4.88 -2.43
C PRO A 192 -44.98 -4.90 -2.66
N GLU A 193 -45.47 -3.83 -3.28
CA GLU A 193 -46.88 -3.56 -3.52
C GLU A 193 -47.44 -4.72 -4.38
N ALA A 194 -48.44 -5.45 -3.88
CA ALA A 194 -49.11 -6.54 -4.59
C ALA A 194 -50.23 -6.01 -5.50
#